data_AF-A0A6I6EUC5-F1
#
_entry.id   AF-A0A6I6EUC5-F1
#
_cell.length_a   1.000
_cell.length_b   1.000
_cell.length_c   1.000
_cell.angle_alpha   90.00
_cell.angle_beta   90.00
_cell.angle_gamma   90.00
#
_symmetry.space_group_name_H-M   'P 1'
#
loop_
_entity.id
_entity.type
_entity.pdbx_description
1 polymer ?
#
loop_
_entity_poly.entity_id
_entity_poly.type
_entity_poly.pdbx_seq_one_letter_code
_entity_poly.pdbx_strand_id
1 'polypeptide(L)' 'MVHNLEKTLDNIEKRGIERGIEKRIEKGKVEVARNLIKMGMDLLMVIKATGLTEEEVNKVKQDMN' A
#
# COMPACT_ATOMS: atom_id res chain seq x y z
N MET A 1 -29.33 19.52 17.31
CA MET A 1 -27.99 19.98 16.87
C MET A 1 -26.84 19.06 17.32
N VAL A 2 -26.95 18.33 18.44
CA VAL A 2 -25.85 17.47 18.97
C VAL A 2 -25.56 16.22 18.12
N HIS A 3 -26.58 15.62 17.49
CA HIS A 3 -26.45 14.42 16.63
C HIS A 3 -25.55 14.61 15.39
N ASN A 4 -25.24 15.86 15.01
CA ASN A 4 -24.38 16.12 13.86
C ASN A 4 -22.89 16.08 14.22
N LEU A 5 -22.55 16.33 15.49
CA LEU A 5 -21.16 16.29 15.96
C LEU A 5 -20.66 14.86 16.11
N GLU A 6 -21.43 13.96 16.72
CA GLU A 6 -21.08 12.54 16.83
C GLU A 6 -20.81 11.91 15.46
N LYS A 7 -21.73 12.10 14.51
CA LYS A 7 -21.53 11.64 13.12
C LYS A 7 -20.30 12.24 12.45
N THR A 8 -19.95 13.49 12.78
CA THR A 8 -18.74 14.13 12.23
C THR A 8 -17.48 13.51 12.81
N LEU A 9 -17.44 13.23 14.12
CA LEU A 9 -16.32 12.60 14.79
C LEU A 9 -16.11 11.15 14.32
N ASP A 10 -17.18 10.36 14.24
CA ASP A 10 -17.15 8.99 13.74
C ASP A 10 -16.57 8.91 12.31
N ASN A 11 -16.99 9.86 11.45
CA ASN A 11 -16.49 9.95 10.07
C ASN A 11 -14.99 10.33 10.01
N ILE A 12 -14.52 11.20 10.90
CA ILE A 12 -13.11 11.58 10.97
C ILE A 12 -12.26 10.39 11.42
N GLU A 13 -12.70 9.68 12.47
CA GLU A 13 -11.99 8.51 12.99
C GLU A 13 -11.93 7.39 11.94
N LYS A 14 -13.07 7.05 11.33
CA LYS A 14 -13.14 6.03 10.28
C LYS A 14 -12.20 6.35 9.11
N ARG A 15 -12.21 7.60 8.62
CA ARG A 15 -11.29 8.05 7.56
C ARG A 15 -9.83 8.00 8.00
N GLY A 16 -9.54 8.30 9.26
CA GLY A 16 -8.19 8.19 9.82
C GLY A 16 -7.66 6.76 9.82
N ILE A 17 -8.50 5.82 10.26
CA ILE A 17 -8.18 4.38 10.29
C ILE A 17 -8.02 3.83 8.88
N GLU A 18 -8.95 4.12 7.97
CA GLU A 18 -8.89 3.69 6.56
C GLU A 18 -7.59 4.13 5.89
N ARG A 19 -7.23 5.42 6.01
CA ARG A 19 -5.97 5.95 5.45
C ARG A 19 -4.73 5.34 6.10
N GLY A 20 -4.80 5.02 7.39
CA GLY A 20 -3.71 4.36 8.12
C GLY A 20 -3.52 2.89 7.73
N ILE A 21 -4.59 2.20 7.37
CA ILE A 21 -4.57 0.83 6.86
C ILE A 21 -4.03 0.82 5.42
N GLU A 22 -4.54 1.68 4.55
CA GLU A 22 -4.14 1.80 3.15
C GLU A 22 -2.63 2.05 3.01
N LYS A 23 -2.10 3.04 3.75
CA LYS A 23 -0.65 3.33 3.79
C LYS A 23 0.20 2.16 4.29
N ARG A 24 -0.32 1.34 5.22
CA ARG A 24 0.41 0.17 5.74
C ARG A 24 0.41 -0.99 4.74
N ILE A 25 -0.72 -1.22 4.09
CA ILE A 25 -0.84 -2.23 3.03
C ILE A 25 0.12 -1.89 1.89
N GLU A 26 0.15 -0.63 1.45
CA GLU A 26 1.03 -0.17 0.37
C GLU A 26 2.51 -0.35 0.72
N LYS A 27 2.94 0.03 1.93
CA LYS A 27 4.31 -0.20 2.41
C LYS A 27 4.67 -1.69 2.45
N GLY A 28 3.76 -2.54 2.91
CA GLY A 28 3.98 -3.99 2.95
C GLY A 28 4.15 -4.58 1.55
N LYS A 29 3.33 -4.17 0.57
CA LYS A 29 3.45 -4.61 -0.82
C LYS A 29 4.80 -4.22 -1.43
N VAL A 30 5.26 -3.00 -1.20
CA VAL A 30 6.55 -2.51 -1.68
C VAL A 30 7.72 -3.30 -1.07
N GLU A 31 7.66 -3.61 0.22
CA GLU A 31 8.70 -4.40 0.88
C GLU A 31 8.76 -5.84 0.35
N VAL A 32 7.61 -6.47 0.14
CA VAL A 32 7.52 -7.78 -0.50
C VAL A 32 8.08 -7.72 -1.92
N ALA A 33 7.71 -6.71 -2.72
CA ALA A 33 8.24 -6.54 -4.07
C ALA A 33 9.76 -6.43 -4.08
N ARG A 34 10.32 -5.60 -3.21
CA ARG A 34 11.77 -5.43 -3.05
C ARG A 34 12.46 -6.75 -2.71
N ASN A 35 11.91 -7.53 -1.78
CA ASN A 35 12.49 -8.81 -1.39
C ASN A 35 12.45 -9.82 -2.55
N LEU A 36 11.34 -9.91 -3.27
CA LEU A 36 11.21 -10.81 -4.42
C LEU A 36 12.18 -10.43 -5.56
N ILE A 37 12.34 -9.13 -5.84
CA ILE A 37 13.33 -8.64 -6.82
C ILE A 37 14.76 -9.02 -6.37
N LYS A 38 15.10 -8.83 -5.09
CA LYS A 38 16.41 -9.22 -4.54
C LYS A 38 16.66 -10.73 -4.62
N MET A 39 15.60 -11.53 -4.56
CA MET A 39 15.66 -12.99 -4.74
C MET A 39 15.78 -13.40 -6.22
N GLY A 40 15.82 -12.45 -7.16
CA GLY A 40 15.94 -12.72 -8.59
C GLY A 40 14.64 -13.21 -9.24
N MET A 41 13.48 -12.96 -8.62
CA MET A 41 12.19 -13.31 -9.22
C MET A 41 11.90 -12.44 -10.46
N ASP A 42 11.22 -13.03 -11.44
CA ASP A 42 10.75 -12.31 -12.62
C ASP A 42 9.73 -11.21 -12.26
N LEU A 43 9.78 -10.09 -12.98
CA LEU A 43 8.92 -8.92 -12.75
C LEU A 43 7.42 -9.29 -12.77
N LEU A 44 7.01 -10.18 -13.69
CA LEU A 44 5.63 -10.65 -13.82
C LEU A 44 5.19 -11.45 -12.58
N MET A 45 6.11 -12.21 -11.99
CA MET A 45 5.86 -12.97 -10.76
C MET A 45 5.70 -12.01 -9.57
N VAL A 46 6.54 -10.98 -9.50
CA VAL A 46 6.47 -9.94 -8.47
C VAL A 46 5.14 -9.19 -8.52
N ILE A 47 4.70 -8.79 -9.72
CA ILE A 47 3.40 -8.14 -9.97
C ILE A 47 2.26 -9.01 -9.44
N LYS A 48 2.23 -10.29 -9.82
CA LYS A 48 1.19 -11.23 -9.39
C LYS A 48 1.19 -11.48 -7.88
N ALA A 49 2.37 -11.61 -7.26
CA ALA A 49 2.51 -11.92 -5.85
C ALA A 49 2.16 -10.73 -4.94
N THR A 50 2.46 -9.51 -5.37
CA THR A 50 2.25 -8.29 -4.57
C THR A 50 0.94 -7.58 -4.88
N GLY A 51 0.36 -7.85 -6.05
CA GLY A 51 -0.79 -7.11 -6.56
C GLY A 51 -0.48 -5.64 -6.82
N LEU A 52 0.80 -5.33 -7.09
CA LEU A 52 1.25 -4.04 -7.59
C LEU A 52 1.23 -4.06 -9.12
N THR A 53 1.03 -2.90 -9.72
CA THR A 53 1.16 -2.69 -11.16
C THR A 53 2.60 -2.79 -11.63
N GLU A 54 2.78 -3.00 -12.93
CA GLU A 54 4.11 -3.02 -13.53
C GLU A 54 4.89 -1.72 -13.29
N GLU A 55 4.21 -0.57 -13.34
CA GLU A 55 4.82 0.73 -13.08
C GLU A 55 5.32 0.85 -11.64
N GLU A 56 4.52 0.41 -10.66
CA GLU A 56 4.90 0.40 -9.24
C GLU A 56 6.09 -0.52 -9.00
N VAL A 57 6.10 -1.73 -9.56
CA VAL A 57 7.23 -2.67 -9.43
C VAL A 57 8.49 -2.11 -10.09
N ASN A 58 8.37 -1.44 -11.24
CA ASN A 58 9.49 -0.76 -11.88
C ASN A 58 10.03 0.41 -11.04
N LYS A 59 9.17 1.21 -10.40
CA LYS A 59 9.59 2.25 -9.45
C LYS A 59 10.38 1.64 -8.28
N VAL A 60 9.86 0.57 -7.69
CA VAL A 60 10.58 -0.15 -6.60
C VAL A 60 11.95 -0.62 -7.07
N LYS A 61 12.06 -1.15 -8.29
CA LYS A 61 13.34 -1.58 -8.88
C LYS A 61 14.29 -0.40 -9.14
N GLN A 62 13.78 0.76 -9.55
CA GLN A 62 14.57 1.98 -9.75
C GLN A 62 15.09 2.55 -8.43
N ASP A 63 14.25 2.56 -7.39
CA ASP A 63 14.60 3.03 -6.03
C ASP A 63 15.65 2.14 -5.33
N MET A 64 15.97 0.97 -5.89
CA MET A 64 16.97 0.03 -5.37
C MET A 64 18.38 0.23 -5.94
N ASN A 65 18.51 1.00 -7.04
CA ASN A 65 19.79 1.33 -7.66
C ASN A 65 20.39 2.60 -7.05
#